data_AF-A0A3D4TCZ1-F1
#
_entry.id   AF-A0A3D4TCZ1-F1
#
_cell.length_a   1.000
_cell.length_b   1.000
_cell.length_c   1.000
_cell.angle_alpha   90.00
_cell.angle_beta   90.00
_cell.angle_gamma   90.00
#
_symmetry.space_group_name_H-M   'P 1'
#
loop_
_entity.id
_entity.type
_entity.pdbx_description
1 polymer ?
#
loop_
_entity_poly.entity_id
_entity_poly.type
_entity_poly.pdbx_seq_one_letter_code
_entity_poly.pdbx_strand_id
1 'polypeptide(L)'
;FLKNVVPFPLEIDQHFIAAILTVIGFSMNDTVIVYDRIREDSRLYPSQSKETLINRAINETLSRTIMTSLTVFLTILILFIFGGEVTRGFAFAMLIGVVTGTYSSIFVAAPILVDFAKNKPLGKSAETK
;
A
#
# COMPACT_ATOMS: atom_id res chain seq x y z
N PHE A 1 11.51 -25.35 1.23
CA PHE A 1 10.10 -25.28 1.65
C PHE A 1 9.15 -24.95 0.49
N LEU A 2 9.51 -24.11 -0.50
CA LEU A 2 8.67 -23.79 -1.68
C LEU A 2 9.10 -24.45 -3.02
N LYS A 3 10.10 -25.34 -3.02
CA LYS A 3 10.67 -25.97 -4.24
C LYS A 3 9.65 -26.77 -5.09
N ASN A 4 8.53 -27.21 -4.50
CA ASN A 4 7.50 -27.99 -5.20
C ASN A 4 6.38 -27.14 -5.82
N VAL A 5 6.30 -25.85 -5.45
CA VAL A 5 5.27 -24.92 -5.95
C VAL A 5 5.86 -23.99 -7.03
N VAL A 6 7.18 -23.76 -6.98
CA VAL A 6 7.85 -22.78 -7.81
C VAL A 6 8.93 -23.47 -8.65
N PRO A 7 8.81 -23.52 -9.99
CA PRO A 7 9.69 -24.31 -10.86
C PRO A 7 11.04 -23.64 -11.15
N PHE A 8 11.44 -22.64 -10.36
CA PHE A 8 12.69 -21.90 -10.53
C PHE A 8 13.44 -21.76 -9.19
N PRO A 9 14.78 -21.74 -9.20
CA PRO A 9 15.56 -21.52 -8.00
C PRO A 9 15.29 -20.11 -7.44
N LEU A 10 14.72 -20.05 -6.23
CA LEU A 10 14.65 -18.82 -5.43
C LEU A 10 16.03 -18.56 -4.82
N GLU A 11 16.95 -18.07 -5.65
CA GLU A 11 18.24 -17.58 -5.20
C GLU A 11 18.12 -16.13 -4.73
N ILE A 12 18.82 -15.80 -3.64
CA ILE A 12 18.94 -14.42 -3.20
C ILE A 12 20.01 -13.77 -4.09
N ASP A 13 19.57 -13.17 -5.18
CA ASP A 13 20.39 -12.45 -6.14
C ASP A 13 20.13 -10.94 -6.10
N GLN A 14 20.86 -10.18 -6.92
CA GLN A 14 20.68 -8.72 -6.99
C GLN A 14 19.26 -8.34 -7.43
N HIS A 15 18.63 -9.15 -8.27
CA HIS A 15 17.25 -8.91 -8.72
C HIS A 15 16.25 -9.09 -7.58
N PHE A 16 16.43 -10.11 -6.73
CA PHE A 16 15.61 -10.33 -5.56
C PHE A 16 15.70 -9.16 -4.57
N ILE A 17 16.90 -8.63 -4.31
CA ILE A 17 17.09 -7.45 -3.46
C ILE A 17 16.40 -6.22 -4.08
N ALA A 18 16.53 -6.02 -5.40
CA ALA A 18 15.86 -4.93 -6.10
C ALA A 18 14.33 -5.03 -6.00
N ALA A 19 13.77 -6.25 -6.08
CA ALA A 19 12.34 -6.48 -5.89
C ALA A 19 11.88 -6.04 -4.50
N ILE A 20 12.59 -6.44 -3.43
CA ILE A 20 12.24 -6.06 -2.06
C ILE A 20 12.25 -4.54 -1.88
N LEU A 21 13.31 -3.86 -2.33
CA LEU A 21 13.41 -2.40 -2.23
C LEU A 21 12.26 -1.71 -2.98
N THR A 22 11.87 -2.26 -4.14
CA THR A 22 10.77 -1.73 -4.94
C THR A 22 9.42 -1.92 -4.23
N VAL A 23 9.18 -3.11 -3.65
CA VAL A 23 7.94 -3.39 -2.90
C VAL A 23 7.78 -2.45 -1.71
N ILE A 24 8.87 -2.19 -0.96
CA ILE A 24 8.84 -1.27 0.18
C ILE A 24 8.43 0.13 -0.28
N GLY A 25 9.07 0.64 -1.34
CA GLY A 25 8.73 1.96 -1.90
C GLY A 25 7.30 2.05 -2.41
N PHE A 26 6.83 1.01 -3.10
CA PHE A 26 5.46 0.94 -3.62
C PHE A 26 4.41 0.94 -2.49
N SER A 27 4.60 0.10 -1.47
CA SER A 27 3.67 0.01 -0.34
C SER A 27 3.66 1.28 0.51
N MET A 28 4.83 1.89 0.75
CA MET A 28 4.93 3.16 1.48
C MET A 28 4.22 4.30 0.75
N ASN A 29 4.33 4.38 -0.58
CA ASN A 29 3.65 5.39 -1.38
C ASN A 29 2.14 5.37 -1.16
N ASP A 30 1.52 4.18 -1.20
CA ASP A 30 0.08 4.05 -1.01
C ASP A 30 -0.35 4.45 0.41
N THR A 31 0.46 4.11 1.42
CA THR A 31 0.20 4.49 2.83
C THR A 31 0.26 6.00 3.03
N VAL A 32 1.27 6.68 2.45
CA VAL A 32 1.42 8.14 2.57
C VAL A 32 0.25 8.88 1.93
N ILE A 33 -0.24 8.44 0.77
CA ILE A 33 -1.41 9.04 0.11
C ILE A 33 -2.65 8.99 1.00
N VAL A 34 -2.91 7.86 1.65
CA VAL A 34 -4.06 7.70 2.57
C VAL A 34 -3.89 8.61 3.79
N TYR A 35 -2.71 8.63 4.41
CA TYR A 35 -2.44 9.46 5.59
C TYR A 35 -2.49 10.95 5.30
N ASP A 36 -1.97 11.39 4.16
CA ASP A 36 -2.06 12.78 3.74
C ASP A 36 -3.51 13.18 3.52
N ARG A 37 -4.34 12.31 2.92
CA ARG A 37 -5.77 12.61 2.75
C ARG A 37 -6.51 12.70 4.07
N ILE A 38 -6.24 11.79 5.01
CA ILE A 38 -6.82 11.87 6.36
C ILE A 38 -6.43 13.18 7.05
N ARG A 39 -5.17 13.61 6.91
CA ARG A 39 -4.69 14.87 7.48
C ARG A 39 -5.34 16.08 6.81
N GLU A 40 -5.55 16.04 5.51
CA GLU A 40 -6.23 17.08 4.74
C GLU A 40 -7.71 17.20 5.15
N ASP A 41 -8.44 16.09 5.15
CA ASP A 41 -9.84 16.06 5.55
C ASP A 41 -10.00 16.56 6.99
N SER A 42 -9.10 16.17 7.90
CA SER A 42 -9.14 16.59 9.32
C SER A 42 -9.03 18.11 9.49
N ARG A 43 -8.43 18.81 8.52
CA ARG A 43 -8.34 20.27 8.50
C ARG A 43 -9.55 20.92 7.85
N LEU A 44 -10.11 20.30 6.81
CA LEU A 44 -11.28 20.80 6.08
C LEU A 44 -12.58 20.60 6.87
N TYR A 45 -12.68 19.52 7.65
CA TYR A 45 -13.88 19.12 8.38
C TYR A 45 -13.63 18.92 9.88
N PRO A 46 -13.22 19.97 10.62
CA PRO A 46 -12.83 19.87 12.03
C PRO A 46 -13.97 19.45 12.96
N SER A 47 -15.23 19.60 12.54
CA SER A 47 -16.42 19.25 13.31
C SER A 47 -16.94 17.83 13.07
N GLN A 48 -16.36 17.09 12.11
CA GLN A 48 -16.80 15.72 11.81
C GLN A 48 -16.13 14.68 12.70
N SER A 49 -16.82 13.56 12.92
CA SER A 49 -16.26 12.45 13.68
C SER A 49 -15.04 11.87 12.96
N LYS A 50 -14.05 11.41 13.73
CA LYS A 50 -12.81 10.82 13.21
C LYS A 50 -13.11 9.62 12.29
N GLU A 51 -14.11 8.82 12.63
CA GLU A 51 -14.52 7.66 11.84
C GLU A 51 -15.09 8.07 10.48
N THR A 52 -15.97 9.08 10.45
CA THR A 52 -16.52 9.61 9.20
C THR A 52 -15.42 10.16 8.30
N LEU A 53 -14.46 10.85 8.90
CA LEU A 53 -13.33 11.46 8.22
C LEU A 53 -12.40 10.43 7.59
N ILE A 54 -12.04 9.40 8.36
CA ILE A 54 -11.19 8.30 7.88
C ILE A 54 -11.90 7.53 6.77
N ASN A 55 -13.19 7.20 6.94
CA ASN A 55 -13.96 6.52 5.91
C ASN A 55 -14.04 7.34 4.62
N ARG A 56 -14.20 8.67 4.73
CA ARG A 56 -14.20 9.57 3.57
C ARG A 56 -12.85 9.54 2.86
N ALA A 57 -11.75 9.76 3.59
CA ALA A 57 -10.41 9.79 3.03
C ALA A 57 -10.03 8.49 2.32
N ILE A 58 -10.44 7.34 2.88
CA ILE A 58 -10.25 6.02 2.25
C ILE A 58 -11.02 5.95 0.95
N ASN A 59 -12.32 6.28 0.94
CA ASN A 59 -13.14 6.20 -0.28
C ASN A 59 -12.61 7.11 -1.40
N GLU A 60 -12.12 8.30 -1.06
CA GLU A 60 -11.56 9.24 -2.05
C GLU A 60 -10.19 8.79 -2.60
N THR A 61 -9.39 8.07 -1.80
CA THR A 61 -8.08 7.56 -2.22
C THR A 61 -8.14 6.17 -2.85
N LEU A 62 -9.19 5.39 -2.58
CA LEU A 62 -9.37 4.01 -3.00
C LEU A 62 -9.25 3.83 -4.52
N SER A 63 -9.95 4.65 -5.31
CA SER A 63 -9.88 4.55 -6.77
C SER A 63 -8.45 4.76 -7.30
N ARG A 64 -7.70 5.71 -6.72
CA ARG A 64 -6.33 5.99 -7.14
C ARG A 64 -5.38 4.86 -6.76
N THR A 65 -5.45 4.36 -5.53
CA THR A 65 -4.57 3.30 -5.03
C THR A 65 -4.84 1.98 -5.73
N ILE A 66 -6.11 1.62 -5.96
CA ILE A 66 -6.50 0.44 -6.73
C ILE A 66 -6.00 0.53 -8.17
N MET A 67 -6.21 1.66 -8.86
CA MET A 67 -5.80 1.80 -10.27
C MET A 67 -4.28 1.69 -10.43
N THR A 68 -3.52 2.33 -9.53
CA THR A 68 -2.06 2.26 -9.53
C THR A 68 -1.58 0.82 -9.25
N SER A 69 -2.13 0.19 -8.22
CA SER A 69 -1.81 -1.18 -7.82
C SER A 69 -2.14 -2.20 -8.90
N LEU A 70 -3.31 -2.06 -9.55
CA LEU A 70 -3.74 -2.95 -10.62
C LEU A 70 -2.83 -2.82 -11.84
N THR A 71 -2.45 -1.60 -12.21
CA THR A 71 -1.54 -1.36 -13.33
C THR A 71 -0.18 -2.03 -13.10
N VAL A 72 0.36 -1.88 -11.89
CA VAL A 72 1.61 -2.51 -11.48
C VAL A 72 1.48 -4.03 -11.43
N PHE A 73 0.39 -4.54 -10.86
CA PHE A 73 0.09 -5.98 -10.82
C PHE A 73 0.04 -6.59 -12.22
N LEU A 74 -0.66 -5.97 -13.17
CA LEU A 74 -0.76 -6.44 -14.55
C LEU A 74 0.59 -6.43 -15.27
N THR A 75 1.39 -5.38 -15.09
CA THR A 75 2.72 -5.30 -15.70
C THR A 75 3.66 -6.40 -15.16
N ILE A 76 3.64 -6.64 -13.84
CA ILE A 76 4.46 -7.70 -13.24
C ILE A 76 3.92 -9.08 -13.61
N LEU A 77 2.61 -9.26 -13.74
CA LEU A 77 1.99 -10.52 -14.18
C LEU A 77 2.44 -10.89 -15.60
N ILE A 78 2.43 -9.93 -16.52
CA ILE A 78 2.96 -10.12 -17.87
C ILE A 78 4.44 -10.47 -17.81
N LEU A 79 5.23 -9.77 -16.98
CA LEU A 79 6.65 -10.06 -16.77
C LEU A 79 6.87 -11.47 -16.18
N PHE A 80 5.98 -11.95 -15.33
CA PHE A 80 6.10 -13.28 -14.73
C PHE A 80 5.83 -14.40 -15.75
N ILE A 81 4.82 -14.23 -16.60
CA ILE A 81 4.44 -15.22 -17.63
C ILE A 81 5.44 -15.22 -18.78
N PHE A 82 5.73 -14.04 -19.34
CA PHE A 82 6.53 -13.87 -20.55
C PHE A 82 8.01 -13.57 -20.27
N GLY A 83 8.40 -13.32 -19.01
CA GLY A 83 9.78 -13.06 -18.64
C GLY A 83 10.66 -14.30 -18.67
N GLY A 84 11.96 -14.06 -18.83
CA GLY A 84 12.98 -15.09 -18.75
C GLY A 84 13.24 -15.57 -17.32
N GLU A 85 14.10 -16.58 -17.18
CA GLU A 85 14.41 -17.20 -15.89
C GLU A 85 14.98 -16.21 -14.87
N VAL A 86 15.80 -15.27 -15.32
CA VAL A 86 16.42 -14.23 -14.48
C VAL A 86 15.39 -13.27 -13.87
N THR A 87 14.32 -12.92 -14.60
CA THR A 87 13.32 -11.95 -14.12
C THR A 87 12.14 -12.60 -13.40
N ARG A 88 11.97 -13.93 -13.48
CA ARG A 88 10.89 -14.64 -12.79
C ARG A 88 10.97 -14.53 -11.27
N GLY A 89 12.17 -14.64 -10.70
CA GLY A 89 12.38 -14.45 -9.26
C GLY A 89 11.96 -13.06 -8.78
N PHE A 90 12.38 -12.03 -9.53
CA PHE A 90 11.96 -10.65 -9.31
C PHE A 90 10.44 -10.47 -9.43
N ALA A 91 9.84 -10.96 -10.52
CA ALA A 91 8.42 -10.79 -10.79
C ALA A 91 7.56 -11.51 -9.75
N PHE A 92 7.99 -12.68 -9.28
CA PHE A 92 7.32 -13.41 -8.21
C PHE A 92 7.34 -12.65 -6.88
N ALA A 93 8.51 -12.15 -6.46
CA ALA A 93 8.63 -11.35 -5.24
C ALA A 93 7.78 -10.07 -5.31
N MET A 94 7.79 -9.40 -6.46
CA MET A 94 6.98 -8.22 -6.72
C MET A 94 5.47 -8.52 -6.73
N LEU A 95 5.03 -9.65 -7.30
CA LEU A 95 3.62 -10.07 -7.31
C LEU A 95 3.08 -10.23 -5.89
N ILE A 96 3.82 -10.95 -5.04
CA ILE A 96 3.44 -11.13 -3.63
C ILE A 96 3.45 -9.77 -2.93
N GLY A 97 4.52 -8.99 -3.11
CA GLY A 97 4.70 -7.70 -2.46
C GLY A 97 3.58 -6.70 -2.77
N VAL A 98 3.20 -6.56 -4.04
CA VAL A 98 2.13 -5.66 -4.48
C VAL A 98 0.79 -6.10 -3.89
N VAL A 99 0.44 -7.40 -3.97
CA VAL A 99 -0.83 -7.89 -3.41
C VAL A 99 -0.91 -7.63 -1.91
N THR A 100 0.15 -7.97 -1.16
CA THR A 100 0.19 -7.73 0.29
C THR A 100 0.24 -6.24 0.65
N GLY A 101 0.96 -5.44 -0.13
CA GLY A 101 1.14 -4.01 0.10
C GLY A 101 -0.15 -3.23 -0.16
N THR A 102 -0.82 -3.48 -1.28
CA THR A 102 -2.10 -2.84 -1.62
C THR A 102 -3.17 -3.19 -0.59
N TYR A 103 -3.27 -4.46 -0.19
CA TYR A 103 -4.21 -4.88 0.85
C TYR A 103 -3.91 -4.21 2.20
N SER A 104 -2.65 -4.21 2.62
CA SER A 104 -2.23 -3.59 3.89
C SER A 104 -2.50 -2.08 3.91
N SER A 105 -2.13 -1.35 2.86
CA SER A 105 -2.28 0.10 2.79
C SER A 105 -3.76 0.55 2.83
N ILE A 106 -4.68 -0.24 2.26
CA ILE A 106 -6.11 0.12 2.23
C ILE A 106 -6.85 -0.38 3.48
N PHE A 107 -6.68 -1.65 3.84
CA PHE A 107 -7.51 -2.30 4.87
C PHE A 107 -6.91 -2.27 6.27
N VAL A 108 -5.60 -2.09 6.42
CA VAL A 108 -4.92 -2.09 7.73
C VAL A 108 -4.63 -0.66 8.22
N ALA A 109 -4.36 0.29 7.31
CA ALA A 109 -4.11 1.69 7.68
C ALA A 109 -5.32 2.35 8.37
N ALA A 110 -6.53 2.06 7.91
CA ALA A 110 -7.77 2.60 8.43
C ALA A 110 -8.04 2.26 9.92
N PRO A 111 -8.07 0.98 10.32
CA PRO A 111 -8.29 0.60 11.72
C PRO A 111 -7.12 0.99 12.63
N ILE A 112 -5.87 0.90 12.17
CA ILE A 112 -4.71 1.35 12.97
C ILE A 112 -4.82 2.83 13.31
N LEU A 113 -5.26 3.66 12.36
CA LEU A 113 -5.36 5.09 12.56
C LEU A 113 -6.55 5.45 13.47
N VAL A 114 -7.67 4.72 13.39
CA VAL A 114 -8.77 4.82 14.36
C VAL A 114 -8.28 4.47 15.77
N ASP A 115 -7.53 3.39 15.93
CA ASP A 115 -7.02 2.94 17.24
C ASP A 115 -5.99 3.91 17.83
N PHE A 116 -5.05 4.42 17.03
CA PHE A 116 -4.09 5.43 17.48
C PHE A 116 -4.74 6.79 17.78
N ALA A 117 -5.82 7.13 17.08
CA ALA A 117 -6.52 8.39 17.25
C ALA A 117 -7.55 8.39 18.39
N LYS A 118 -7.79 7.26 19.07
CA LYS A 118 -8.70 7.21 20.23
C LYS A 118 -8.37 8.27 21.28
N ASN A 119 -7.08 8.52 21.54
CA ASN A 119 -6.63 9.44 22.59
C ASN A 119 -5.95 10.73 22.09
N LYS A 120 -5.84 10.96 20.77
CA LYS A 120 -5.16 12.14 20.21
C LYS A 120 -5.98 12.80 19.09
N PRO A 121 -5.99 14.14 19.01
CA PRO A 121 -6.63 14.83 17.89
C PRO A 121 -5.86 14.55 16.59
N LEU A 122 -6.58 14.29 15.50
CA LEU A 122 -6.03 13.98 14.16
C LEU A 122 -5.43 15.21 13.46
N GLY A 123 -5.54 16.39 14.08
CA GLY A 123 -4.96 17.66 13.66
C GLY A 123 -4.84 18.62 14.85
N LYS A 124 -4.22 19.79 14.67
CA LYS A 124 -4.30 20.87 15.67
C LYS A 124 -5.76 21.31 15.75
N SER A 125 -6.35 21.26 16.95
CA SER A 125 -7.64 21.89 17.23
C SER A 125 -7.59 23.32 16.70
N ALA A 126 -8.55 23.69 15.86
CA ALA A 126 -8.70 25.08 15.44
C ALA A 126 -8.81 25.91 16.72
N GLU A 127 -7.86 26.83 16.93
CA GLU A 127 -7.94 27.81 17.99
C GLU A 127 -9.27 28.55 17.81
N THR A 128 -10.17 28.33 18.77
CA THR A 128 -11.38 29.12 18.91
C THR A 128 -10.93 30.54 19.25
N LYS A 129 -11.09 31.47 18.29
CA LYS A 129 -11.15 32.90 18.56
C LYS A 129 -12.61 33.34 18.47
#